data_AF-A0A3D5YSA6-F1
#
_entry.id   AF-A0A3D5YSA6-F1
#
_cell.length_a   1.000
_cell.length_b   1.000
_cell.length_c   1.000
_cell.angle_alpha   90.00
_cell.angle_beta   90.00
_cell.angle_gamma   90.00
#
_symmetry.space_group_name_H-M   'P 1'
#
loop_
_entity.id
_entity.type
_entity.pdbx_description
1 polymer ?
#
loop_
_entity_poly.entity_id
_entity_poly.type
_entity_poly.pdbx_seq_one_letter_code
_entity_poly.pdbx_strand_id
1 'polypeptide(L)'
;MQKKQDIEEILESLLEYGYYDPEERYANTNTTLLESLQDVEQTEYRGAFSFCLKHSPQQIVFLEMDSNVSFIKLSTYLNDFTESFLFKQAFVTDFLRKYNCVSIYIDSCCDFRFEQLLFVPLNKEQFLAALEFYDLMLTKFHTEYRRTSRELAMEQE
;
A
#
# COMPACT_ATOMS: atom_id res chain seq x y z
N MET A 1 24.32 0.98 6.79
CA MET A 1 24.23 -0.23 7.62
C MET A 1 22.94 -0.26 8.43
N GLN A 2 22.67 0.69 9.34
CA GLN A 2 21.44 0.70 10.16
C GLN A 2 20.14 0.56 9.35
N LYS A 3 19.96 1.41 8.32
CA LYS A 3 18.75 1.40 7.49
C LYS A 3 18.47 0.07 6.78
N LYS A 4 19.50 -0.69 6.41
CA LYS A 4 19.35 -1.99 5.75
C LYS A 4 18.82 -3.04 6.74
N GLN A 5 19.34 -3.02 7.96
CA GLN A 5 18.86 -3.87 9.06
C GLN A 5 17.41 -3.52 9.45
N ASP A 6 17.06 -2.23 9.50
CA ASP A 6 15.69 -1.79 9.77
C ASP A 6 14.71 -2.33 8.69
N ILE A 7 15.14 -2.34 7.41
CA ILE A 7 14.36 -2.92 6.31
C ILE A 7 14.24 -4.45 6.43
N GLU A 8 15.32 -5.15 6.77
CA GLU A 8 15.30 -6.61 6.99
C GLU A 8 14.29 -6.97 8.10
N GLU A 9 14.30 -6.26 9.23
CA GLU A 9 13.34 -6.47 10.33
C GLU A 9 11.89 -6.23 9.90
N ILE A 10 11.66 -5.21 9.06
CA ILE A 10 10.35 -4.92 8.46
C ILE A 10 9.89 -6.08 7.56
N LEU A 11 10.77 -6.61 6.71
CA LEU A 11 10.44 -7.72 5.80
C LEU A 11 10.21 -9.03 6.56
N GLU A 12 11.01 -9.33 7.59
CA GLU A 12 10.81 -10.46 8.49
C GLU A 12 9.45 -10.37 9.19
N SER A 13 9.05 -9.17 9.61
CA SER A 13 7.75 -8.93 10.23
C SER A 13 6.58 -9.21 9.29
N LEU A 14 6.71 -8.94 7.99
CA LEU A 14 5.67 -9.30 7.01
C LEU A 14 5.45 -10.82 6.94
N LEU A 15 6.53 -11.60 6.99
CA LEU A 15 6.45 -13.06 7.01
C LEU A 15 5.90 -13.59 8.35
N GLU A 16 6.46 -13.12 9.46
CA GLU A 16 6.10 -13.56 10.82
C GLU A 16 4.61 -13.34 11.12
N TYR A 17 4.04 -12.22 10.66
CA TYR A 17 2.65 -11.87 10.90
C TYR A 17 1.70 -12.33 9.79
N GLY A 18 2.19 -13.06 8.78
CA GLY A 18 1.36 -13.65 7.72
C GLY A 18 0.80 -12.64 6.71
N TYR A 19 1.50 -11.54 6.47
CA TYR A 19 1.22 -10.61 5.36
C TYR A 19 1.90 -11.05 4.05
N TYR A 20 3.00 -11.79 4.17
CA TYR A 20 3.77 -12.30 3.04
C TYR A 20 3.75 -13.82 3.03
N ASP A 21 3.40 -14.41 1.88
CA ASP A 21 3.50 -15.84 1.61
C ASP A 21 4.43 -16.04 0.39
N PRO A 22 5.59 -16.70 0.55
CA PRO A 22 6.52 -16.92 -0.55
C PRO A 22 5.99 -17.88 -1.64
N GLU A 23 4.94 -18.65 -1.36
CA GLU A 23 4.33 -19.57 -2.33
C GLU A 23 3.29 -18.88 -3.23
N GLU A 24 2.90 -17.65 -2.89
CA GLU A 24 1.92 -16.87 -3.65
C GLU A 24 2.51 -16.29 -4.94
N ARG A 25 1.64 -16.06 -5.93
CA ARG A 25 2.07 -15.60 -7.27
C ARG A 25 2.82 -14.27 -7.27
N TYR A 26 2.46 -13.37 -6.35
CA TYR A 26 3.08 -12.05 -6.25
C TYR A 26 4.53 -12.13 -5.73
N ALA A 27 4.90 -13.19 -4.99
CA ALA A 27 6.21 -13.34 -4.38
C ALA A 27 7.36 -13.37 -5.40
N ASN A 28 7.11 -13.89 -6.61
CA ASN A 28 8.08 -13.91 -7.71
C ASN A 28 8.57 -12.52 -8.13
N THR A 29 7.82 -11.46 -7.79
CA THR A 29 8.22 -10.07 -8.10
C THR A 29 9.23 -9.51 -7.09
N ASN A 30 9.42 -10.18 -5.94
CA ASN A 30 10.26 -9.68 -4.84
C ASN A 30 11.73 -10.09 -4.99
N THR A 31 12.02 -11.10 -5.82
CA THR A 31 13.35 -11.72 -5.93
C THR A 31 14.45 -10.69 -6.19
N THR A 32 14.24 -9.76 -7.12
CA THR A 32 15.24 -8.73 -7.46
C THR A 32 15.58 -7.82 -6.29
N LEU A 33 14.57 -7.41 -5.49
CA LEU A 33 14.83 -6.58 -4.32
C LEU A 33 15.55 -7.38 -3.23
N LEU A 34 15.12 -8.62 -2.98
CA LEU A 34 15.74 -9.49 -1.99
C LEU A 34 17.21 -9.78 -2.32
N GLU A 35 17.53 -10.04 -3.59
CA GLU A 35 18.91 -10.21 -4.06
C GLU A 35 19.76 -8.95 -3.78
N SER A 36 19.24 -7.76 -4.08
CA SER A 36 19.94 -6.49 -3.79
C SER A 36 20.15 -6.23 -2.30
N LEU A 37 19.22 -6.71 -1.46
CA LEU A 37 19.35 -6.64 -0.01
C LEU A 37 20.30 -7.71 0.54
N GLN A 38 20.54 -8.82 -0.16
CA GLN A 38 21.49 -9.83 0.31
C GLN A 38 22.94 -9.53 -0.09
N ASP A 39 23.16 -8.72 -1.13
CA ASP A 39 24.50 -8.32 -1.54
C ASP A 39 25.16 -7.39 -0.49
N VAL A 40 26.27 -7.85 0.08
CA VAL A 40 27.04 -7.14 1.12
C VAL A 40 27.83 -5.96 0.54
N GLU A 41 28.22 -6.04 -0.74
CA GLU A 41 28.96 -4.98 -1.44
C GLU A 41 28.02 -3.89 -1.96
N GLN A 42 26.74 -4.22 -2.16
CA GLN A 42 25.74 -3.28 -2.62
C GLN A 42 25.24 -2.37 -1.48
N THR A 43 25.56 -1.07 -1.59
CA THR A 43 25.16 -0.03 -0.62
C THR A 43 23.86 0.68 -1.01
N GLU A 44 23.51 0.62 -2.29
CA GLU A 44 22.33 1.26 -2.85
C GLU A 44 21.30 0.23 -3.31
N TYR A 45 20.06 0.42 -2.89
CA TYR A 45 18.93 -0.43 -3.28
C TYR A 45 17.74 0.44 -3.59
N ARG A 46 16.98 0.05 -4.61
CA ARG A 46 15.72 0.68 -4.98
C ARG A 46 14.80 -0.38 -5.55
N GLY A 47 13.57 -0.45 -5.05
CA GLY A 47 12.61 -1.42 -5.54
C GLY A 47 11.34 -1.43 -4.71
N ALA A 48 10.49 -2.42 -4.98
CA ALA A 48 9.26 -2.64 -4.26
C ALA A 48 9.18 -4.09 -3.78
N PHE A 49 8.66 -4.30 -2.58
CA PHE A 49 8.31 -5.61 -2.04
C PHE A 49 6.79 -5.77 -2.03
N SER A 50 6.29 -6.74 -2.78
CA SER A 50 4.86 -7.05 -2.93
C SER A 50 4.39 -7.99 -1.82
N PHE A 51 3.25 -7.68 -1.21
CA PHE A 51 2.59 -8.51 -0.20
C PHE A 51 1.07 -8.24 -0.18
N CYS A 52 0.31 -9.00 0.61
CA CYS A 52 -1.15 -8.81 0.74
C CYS A 52 -1.55 -8.41 2.16
N LEU A 53 -2.63 -7.64 2.26
CA LEU A 53 -3.23 -7.26 3.55
C LEU A 53 -4.18 -8.34 4.07
N LYS A 54 -4.45 -8.33 5.38
CA LYS A 54 -5.30 -9.34 6.02
C LYS A 54 -6.78 -9.12 5.74
N HIS A 55 -7.25 -7.88 5.82
CA HIS A 55 -8.66 -7.56 5.58
C HIS A 55 -8.95 -7.33 4.10
N SER A 56 -7.91 -7.05 3.30
CA SER A 56 -7.99 -6.85 1.85
C SER A 56 -7.05 -7.80 1.09
N PRO A 57 -7.19 -9.14 1.19
CA PRO A 57 -6.22 -10.10 0.65
C PRO A 57 -6.15 -10.14 -0.88
N GLN A 58 -7.15 -9.58 -1.56
CA GLN A 58 -7.17 -9.44 -3.02
C GLN A 58 -6.34 -8.27 -3.51
N GLN A 59 -5.92 -7.37 -2.62
CA GLN A 59 -5.17 -6.17 -2.96
C GLN A 59 -3.69 -6.40 -2.70
N ILE A 60 -2.88 -6.26 -3.75
CA ILE A 60 -1.43 -6.27 -3.65
C ILE A 60 -0.97 -4.90 -3.15
N VAL A 61 -0.19 -4.90 -2.08
CA VAL A 61 0.51 -3.73 -1.57
C VAL A 61 1.96 -3.81 -1.98
N PHE A 62 2.49 -2.70 -2.46
CA PHE A 62 3.90 -2.52 -2.76
C PHE A 62 4.54 -1.71 -1.64
N LEU A 63 5.51 -2.31 -0.98
CA LEU A 63 6.40 -1.62 -0.06
C LEU A 63 7.62 -1.12 -0.86
N GLU A 64 7.52 0.12 -1.32
CA GLU A 64 8.56 0.79 -2.09
C GLU A 64 9.66 1.33 -1.16
N MET A 65 10.90 1.02 -1.52
CA MET A 65 12.09 1.37 -0.76
C MET A 65 13.15 1.96 -1.67
N ASP A 66 13.87 2.95 -1.16
CA ASP A 66 15.00 3.56 -1.84
C ASP A 66 16.05 3.96 -0.79
N SER A 67 17.29 3.52 -0.96
CA SER A 67 18.40 3.81 -0.05
C SER A 67 18.68 5.31 0.05
N ASN A 68 18.35 6.10 -0.98
CA ASN A 68 18.67 7.52 -1.10
C ASN A 68 17.64 8.47 -0.45
N VAL A 69 16.50 7.95 0.02
CA VAL A 69 15.45 8.78 0.65
C VAL A 69 15.19 8.35 2.10
N SER A 70 14.64 9.24 2.93
CA SER A 70 14.41 8.95 4.36
C SER A 70 13.02 8.38 4.65
N PHE A 71 12.41 7.65 3.72
CA PHE A 71 11.12 7.01 3.90
C PHE A 71 11.00 5.70 3.12
N ILE A 72 10.03 4.87 3.52
CA ILE A 72 9.43 3.81 2.73
C ILE A 72 8.01 4.22 2.36
N LYS A 73 7.49 3.70 1.26
CA LYS A 73 6.14 4.00 0.81
C LYS A 73 5.33 2.72 0.67
N LEU A 74 4.16 2.68 1.29
CA LEU A 74 3.14 1.69 0.98
C LEU A 74 2.30 2.23 -0.18
N SER A 75 2.11 1.45 -1.22
CA SER A 75 1.23 1.82 -2.33
C SER A 75 0.34 0.65 -2.76
N THR A 76 -0.91 0.97 -3.09
CA THR A 76 -1.89 0.02 -3.63
C THR A 76 -2.53 0.64 -4.85
N TYR A 77 -2.66 -0.19 -5.89
CA TYR A 77 -3.38 0.18 -7.10
C TYR A 77 -4.78 -0.41 -7.08
N LEU A 78 -5.76 0.44 -7.40
CA LEU A 78 -7.17 0.19 -7.20
C LEU A 78 -7.91 0.45 -8.52
N ASN A 79 -8.20 -0.61 -9.27
CA ASN A 79 -8.67 -0.55 -10.66
C ASN A 79 -10.07 -1.17 -10.89
N ASP A 80 -10.74 -1.64 -9.84
CA ASP A 80 -12.06 -2.28 -9.91
C ASP A 80 -13.24 -1.29 -9.85
N PHE A 81 -13.00 -0.02 -10.18
CA PHE A 81 -13.94 1.09 -10.01
C PHE A 81 -14.41 1.62 -11.37
N THR A 82 -15.70 1.54 -11.69
CA THR A 82 -16.23 1.76 -13.05
C THR A 82 -16.89 3.13 -13.27
N GLU A 83 -17.05 3.90 -12.21
CA GLU A 83 -17.76 5.18 -12.22
C GLU A 83 -16.94 6.28 -12.88
N SER A 84 -17.64 7.35 -13.28
CA SER A 84 -17.02 8.47 -13.98
C SER A 84 -15.90 9.13 -13.16
N PHE A 85 -14.94 9.75 -13.86
CA PHE A 85 -13.86 10.51 -13.23
C PHE A 85 -14.37 11.58 -12.26
N LEU A 86 -15.43 12.31 -12.61
CA LEU A 86 -16.01 13.34 -11.74
C LEU A 86 -16.57 12.76 -10.44
N PHE A 87 -17.23 11.60 -10.52
CA PHE A 87 -17.70 10.88 -9.34
C PHE A 87 -16.52 10.47 -8.45
N LYS A 88 -15.51 9.84 -9.04
CA LYS A 88 -14.29 9.41 -8.34
C LYS A 88 -13.60 10.58 -7.63
N GLN A 89 -13.51 11.73 -8.30
CA GLN A 89 -12.92 12.95 -7.74
C GLN A 89 -13.73 13.49 -6.55
N ALA A 90 -15.05 13.57 -6.68
CA ALA A 90 -15.93 14.01 -5.59
C ALA A 90 -15.83 13.07 -4.40
N PHE A 91 -15.89 11.76 -4.64
CA PHE A 91 -15.75 10.74 -3.62
C PHE A 91 -14.43 10.86 -2.85
N VAL A 92 -13.29 10.92 -3.55
CA VAL A 92 -11.97 11.06 -2.90
C VAL A 92 -11.90 12.34 -2.07
N THR A 93 -12.42 13.45 -2.59
CA THR A 93 -12.44 14.74 -1.87
C THR A 93 -13.20 14.61 -0.55
N ASP A 94 -14.38 13.98 -0.56
CA ASP A 94 -15.19 13.82 0.63
C ASP A 94 -14.63 12.77 1.59
N PHE A 95 -14.01 11.70 1.07
CA PHE A 95 -13.33 10.70 1.88
C PHE A 95 -12.16 11.32 2.65
N LEU A 96 -11.28 12.07 1.97
CA LEU A 96 -10.12 12.74 2.58
C LEU A 96 -10.51 13.85 3.58
N ARG A 97 -11.71 14.43 3.46
CA ARG A 97 -12.23 15.38 4.46
C ARG A 97 -12.66 14.70 5.76
N LYS A 98 -13.16 13.47 5.69
CA LYS A 98 -13.65 12.72 6.86
C LYS A 98 -12.51 12.05 7.62
N TYR A 99 -11.51 11.58 6.90
CA TYR A 99 -10.45 10.75 7.45
C TYR A 99 -9.11 11.45 7.33
N ASN A 100 -8.42 11.63 8.46
CA ASN A 100 -7.02 12.00 8.45
C ASN A 100 -6.22 10.76 8.03
N CYS A 101 -6.04 10.57 6.73
CA CYS A 101 -5.53 9.32 6.19
C CYS A 101 -4.49 9.52 5.10
N VAL A 102 -4.09 8.36 4.56
CA VAL A 102 -3.28 8.14 3.36
C VAL A 102 -3.52 9.14 2.23
N SER A 103 -2.50 9.32 1.39
CA SER A 103 -2.66 10.06 0.14
C SER A 103 -3.45 9.20 -0.85
N ILE A 104 -4.49 9.78 -1.43
CA ILE A 104 -5.30 9.12 -2.47
C ILE A 104 -5.35 10.05 -3.67
N TYR A 105 -4.99 9.54 -4.84
CA TYR A 105 -5.11 10.28 -6.09
C TYR A 105 -5.62 9.39 -7.21
N ILE A 106 -6.10 10.03 -8.29
CA ILE A 106 -6.60 9.37 -9.49
C ILE A 106 -5.52 9.53 -10.56
N ASP A 107 -5.04 8.42 -11.12
CA ASP A 107 -4.02 8.46 -12.17
C ASP A 107 -4.60 8.72 -13.57
N SER A 108 -3.73 8.76 -14.58
CA SER A 108 -4.13 9.00 -15.97
C SER A 108 -5.05 7.93 -16.55
N CYS A 109 -5.10 6.73 -15.95
CA CYS A 109 -6.00 5.65 -16.34
C CYS A 109 -7.36 5.74 -15.65
N CYS A 110 -7.62 6.81 -14.89
CA CYS A 110 -8.80 6.97 -14.04
C CYS A 110 -8.90 5.95 -12.89
N ASP A 111 -7.78 5.37 -12.49
CA ASP A 111 -7.71 4.42 -11.39
C ASP A 111 -7.20 5.09 -10.11
N PHE A 112 -7.53 4.51 -8.97
CA PHE A 112 -7.08 5.05 -7.69
C PHE A 112 -5.68 4.55 -7.35
N ARG A 113 -4.90 5.46 -6.79
CA ARG A 113 -3.63 5.20 -6.12
C ARG A 113 -3.79 5.56 -4.67
N PHE A 114 -3.53 4.59 -3.81
CA PHE A 114 -3.65 4.73 -2.36
C PHE A 114 -2.24 4.58 -1.79
N GLU A 115 -1.74 5.59 -1.09
CA GLU A 115 -0.34 5.66 -0.69
C GLU A 115 -0.11 6.19 0.73
N GLN A 116 0.87 5.63 1.43
CA GLN A 116 1.32 6.11 2.73
C GLN A 116 2.84 6.15 2.81
N LEU A 117 3.38 7.30 3.25
CA LEU A 117 4.81 7.46 3.53
C LEU A 117 5.08 7.13 5.00
N LEU A 118 6.09 6.30 5.27
CA LEU A 118 6.61 6.00 6.60
C LEU A 118 8.07 6.43 6.66
N PHE A 119 8.40 7.37 7.53
CA PHE A 119 9.76 7.89 7.65
C PHE A 119 10.67 6.93 8.41
N VAL A 120 11.91 6.78 7.96
CA VAL A 120 12.93 5.94 8.60
C VAL A 120 13.89 6.79 9.46
N PRO A 121 14.44 6.27 10.58
CA PRO A 121 14.28 4.90 11.07
C PRO A 121 12.88 4.63 11.62
N LEU A 122 12.38 3.41 11.39
CA LEU A 122 11.06 2.93 11.80
C LEU A 122 11.24 1.57 12.45
N ASN A 123 10.73 1.38 13.65
CA ASN A 123 10.80 0.07 14.30
C ASN A 123 9.62 -0.84 13.86
N LYS A 124 9.74 -2.13 14.16
CA LYS A 124 8.72 -3.15 13.87
C LYS A 124 7.31 -2.77 14.35
N GLU A 125 7.17 -2.27 15.59
CA GLU A 125 5.87 -1.92 16.17
C GLU A 125 5.19 -0.77 15.42
N GLN A 126 5.96 0.27 15.09
CA GLN A 126 5.48 1.42 14.32
C GLN A 126 5.09 1.02 12.90
N PHE A 127 5.86 0.12 12.27
CA PHE A 127 5.54 -0.42 10.96
C PHE A 127 4.24 -1.22 10.96
N LEU A 128 4.07 -2.14 11.91
CA LEU A 128 2.87 -2.96 12.03
C LEU A 128 1.62 -2.10 12.33
N ALA A 129 1.75 -1.10 13.21
CA ALA A 129 0.66 -0.17 13.48
C ALA A 129 0.28 0.66 12.23
N ALA A 130 1.28 1.07 11.44
CA ALA A 130 1.03 1.76 10.18
C ALA A 130 0.35 0.86 9.15
N LEU A 131 0.75 -0.41 9.04
CA LEU A 131 0.09 -1.39 8.18
C LEU A 131 -1.36 -1.66 8.58
N GLU A 132 -1.64 -1.81 9.88
CA GLU A 132 -2.99 -2.02 10.38
C GLU A 132 -3.89 -0.82 10.06
N PHE A 133 -3.37 0.40 10.28
CA PHE A 133 -4.06 1.62 9.87
C PHE A 133 -4.31 1.67 8.36
N TYR A 134 -3.31 1.33 7.55
CA TYR A 134 -3.41 1.29 6.10
C TYR A 134 -4.51 0.31 5.62
N ASP A 135 -4.54 -0.90 6.17
CA ASP A 135 -5.54 -1.93 5.85
C ASP A 135 -6.96 -1.49 6.24
N LEU A 136 -7.11 -0.91 7.43
CA LEU A 136 -8.38 -0.37 7.89
C LEU A 136 -8.88 0.74 6.95
N MET A 137 -7.99 1.66 6.55
CA MET A 137 -8.37 2.76 5.67
C MET A 137 -8.72 2.28 4.26
N LEU A 138 -8.01 1.30 3.73
CA LEU A 138 -8.30 0.69 2.44
C LEU A 138 -9.67 -0.01 2.46
N THR A 139 -9.96 -0.77 3.52
CA THR A 139 -11.25 -1.43 3.73
C THR A 139 -12.39 -0.42 3.82
N LYS A 140 -12.19 0.68 4.55
CA LYS A 140 -13.15 1.79 4.65
C LYS A 140 -13.39 2.44 3.30
N PHE A 141 -12.33 2.68 2.53
CA PHE A 141 -12.41 3.27 1.19
C PHE A 141 -13.30 2.43 0.28
N HIS A 142 -13.03 1.12 0.15
CA HIS A 142 -13.86 0.23 -0.65
C HIS A 142 -15.32 0.19 -0.18
N THR A 143 -15.54 0.13 1.13
CA THR A 143 -16.89 0.03 1.71
C THR A 143 -17.71 1.28 1.43
N GLU A 144 -17.15 2.47 1.67
CA GLU A 144 -17.85 3.72 1.40
C GLU A 144 -18.04 3.95 -0.10
N TYR A 145 -17.05 3.63 -0.92
CA TYR A 145 -17.17 3.78 -2.36
C TYR A 145 -18.33 2.95 -2.90
N ARG A 146 -18.37 1.65 -2.56
CA ARG A 146 -19.45 0.75 -3.00
C ARG A 146 -20.82 1.21 -2.51
N ARG A 147 -20.90 1.76 -1.29
CA ARG A 147 -22.15 2.30 -0.74
C ARG A 147 -22.61 3.53 -1.54
N THR A 148 -21.74 4.51 -1.71
CA THR A 148 -22.06 5.77 -2.42
C THR A 148 -22.37 5.54 -3.90
N SER A 149 -21.67 4.61 -4.54
CA SER A 149 -21.96 4.21 -5.93
C SER A 149 -23.38 3.62 -6.07
N ARG A 150 -23.79 2.73 -5.14
CA ARG A 150 -25.15 2.16 -5.14
C ARG A 150 -26.23 3.20 -4.89
N GLU A 151 -25.99 4.13 -3.96
CA GLU A 151 -26.92 5.23 -3.67
C GLU A 151 -27.15 6.08 -4.93
N LEU A 152 -26.08 6.42 -5.67
CA LEU A 152 -26.18 7.14 -6.93
C LEU A 152 -26.97 6.36 -8.00
N ALA A 153 -26.75 5.05 -8.11
CA ALA A 153 -27.47 4.21 -9.07
C ALA A 153 -28.99 4.20 -8.80
N MET A 154 -29.39 4.18 -7.53
CA MET A 154 -30.80 4.22 -7.12
C MET A 154 -31.46 5.59 -7.33
N GLU A 155 -30.70 6.69 -7.27
CA GLU A 155 -31.23 8.04 -7.55
C GLU A 155 -31.47 8.31 -9.05
N GLN A 156 -30.92 7.47 -9.93
CA GLN A 156 -31.05 7.58 -11.39
C GLN A 156 -32.17 6.68 -11.97
N GLU A 157 -32.80 5.85 -11.14
CA GLU A 157 -33.98 5.03 -11.47
C GLU A 157 -35.30 5.76 -11.15
#